data_AF-A0A662WNW9-F1
#
_entry.id   AF-A0A662WNW9-F1
#
_cell.length_a   1.000
_cell.length_b   1.000
_cell.length_c   1.000
_cell.angle_alpha   90.00
_cell.angle_beta   90.00
_cell.angle_gamma   90.00
#
_symmetry.space_group_name_H-M   'P 1'
#
loop_
_entity.id
_entity.type
_entity.pdbx_description
1 polymer ?
#
loop_
_entity_poly.entity_id
_entity_poly.type
_entity_poly.pdbx_seq_one_letter_code
_entity_poly.pdbx_strand_id
1 'polypeptide(L)'
;MEIKPPVEMVQNQGNDVFIKMDEAAKEKLQRMGILSAIAVGVHNIPEGIATFVASSEHAYIGLSLAIGVALHNVAEGIAVAAPIYFATGSSWRGLMWCLLSAIAQHIGGIIAFASLGMNADNLSQAVLYGISAGMLVGIGMKEIIPTAYMYANGRMHLVSAGSLGGMFLMAAGLIFFKYIGV
;
A
#
# COMPACT_ATOMS: atom_id res chain seq x y z
N MET A 1 -3.41 15.68 37.30
CA MET A 1 -4.25 15.24 36.17
C MET A 1 -3.64 13.96 35.65
N GLU A 2 -4.12 12.80 36.11
CA GLU A 2 -3.61 11.51 35.64
C GLU A 2 -4.00 11.32 34.17
N ILE A 3 -3.01 11.23 33.30
CA ILE A 3 -3.22 10.93 31.89
C ILE A 3 -3.47 9.43 31.81
N LYS A 4 -4.76 9.06 31.75
CA LYS A 4 -5.18 7.66 31.61
C LYS A 4 -4.60 7.12 30.29
N PRO A 5 -3.90 5.96 30.28
CA PRO A 5 -3.37 5.39 29.05
C PRO A 5 -4.52 5.07 28.07
N PRO A 6 -4.31 5.24 26.75
CA PRO A 6 -5.37 5.12 25.73
C PRO A 6 -5.92 3.69 25.54
N VAL A 7 -5.39 2.72 26.29
CA VAL A 7 -5.68 1.30 26.19
C VAL A 7 -5.78 0.72 27.60
N GLU A 8 -6.95 0.20 27.96
CA GLU A 8 -7.21 -0.47 29.24
C GLU A 8 -7.25 -1.98 28.99
N MET A 9 -6.32 -2.72 29.62
CA MET A 9 -6.22 -4.18 29.49
C MET A 9 -7.25 -4.81 30.43
N VAL A 10 -8.32 -5.38 29.87
CA VAL A 10 -9.30 -6.14 30.67
C VAL A 10 -8.96 -7.62 30.56
N GLN A 11 -8.51 -8.20 31.66
CA GLN A 11 -8.21 -9.63 31.76
C GLN A 11 -9.47 -10.37 32.22
N ASN A 12 -10.07 -11.18 31.35
CA ASN A 12 -11.07 -12.16 31.76
C ASN A 12 -10.43 -13.55 31.81
N GLN A 13 -10.83 -14.37 32.77
CA GLN A 13 -10.32 -15.72 32.96
C GLN A 13 -10.64 -16.58 31.74
N GLY A 14 -9.69 -16.67 30.80
CA GLY A 14 -9.79 -17.43 29.55
C GLY A 14 -9.33 -16.64 28.32
N ASN A 15 -8.03 -16.35 28.22
CA ASN A 15 -7.24 -15.95 27.04
C ASN A 15 -7.72 -14.89 26.02
N ASP A 16 -8.86 -14.22 26.18
CA ASP A 16 -9.25 -13.12 25.29
C ASP A 16 -8.89 -11.77 25.93
N VAL A 17 -7.74 -11.21 25.52
CA VAL A 17 -7.33 -9.85 25.87
C VAL A 17 -8.17 -8.86 25.05
N PHE A 18 -9.28 -8.39 25.59
CA PHE A 18 -10.04 -7.29 25.01
C PHE A 18 -9.36 -5.96 25.36
N ILE A 19 -8.67 -5.38 24.37
CA ILE A 19 -8.17 -4.01 24.44
C ILE A 19 -9.37 -3.07 24.35
N LYS A 20 -9.84 -2.53 25.48
CA LYS A 20 -10.87 -1.51 25.47
C LYS A 20 -10.22 -0.19 25.06
N MET A 21 -10.36 0.17 23.79
CA MET A 21 -9.94 1.48 23.27
C MET A 21 -10.95 2.55 23.70
N ASP A 22 -10.44 3.66 24.22
CA ASP A 22 -11.23 4.88 24.42
C ASP A 22 -11.75 5.40 23.06
N GLU A 23 -12.85 6.15 23.07
CA GLU A 23 -13.50 6.68 21.86
C GLU A 23 -12.55 7.60 21.07
N ALA A 24 -11.73 8.41 21.76
CA ALA A 24 -10.72 9.24 21.10
C ALA A 24 -9.65 8.41 20.37
N ALA A 25 -9.28 7.24 20.92
CA ALA A 25 -8.32 6.33 20.29
C ALA A 25 -8.94 5.64 19.06
N LYS A 26 -10.22 5.26 19.11
CA LYS A 26 -10.94 4.70 17.96
C LYS A 26 -11.04 5.71 16.83
N GLU A 27 -11.42 6.96 17.12
CA GLU A 27 -11.52 8.01 16.11
C GLU A 27 -10.17 8.26 15.41
N LYS A 28 -9.09 8.35 16.17
CA LYS A 28 -7.73 8.52 15.63
C LYS A 28 -7.34 7.34 14.73
N LEU A 29 -7.66 6.11 15.12
CA LEU A 29 -7.34 4.92 14.35
C LEU A 29 -8.18 4.81 13.08
N GLN A 30 -9.47 5.15 13.13
CA GLN A 30 -10.32 5.22 11.94
C GLN A 30 -9.80 6.26 10.96
N ARG A 31 -9.45 7.46 11.44
CA ARG A 31 -8.86 8.51 10.61
C ARG A 31 -7.56 8.06 9.96
N MET A 32 -6.70 7.36 10.71
CA MET A 32 -5.46 6.80 10.17
C MET A 32 -5.74 5.78 9.06
N GLY A 33 -6.73 4.90 9.24
CA GLY A 33 -7.11 3.94 8.20
C GLY A 33 -7.66 4.59 6.93
N ILE A 34 -8.51 5.62 7.07
CA ILE A 34 -9.04 6.38 5.93
C ILE A 34 -7.93 7.12 5.18
N LEU A 35 -7.03 7.80 5.92
CA LEU A 35 -5.89 8.49 5.30
C LEU A 35 -4.95 7.51 4.60
N SER A 36 -4.74 6.33 5.20
CA SER A 36 -3.95 5.26 4.57
C SER A 36 -4.63 4.78 3.29
N ALA A 37 -5.96 4.59 3.29
CA ALA A 37 -6.70 4.20 2.09
C ALA A 37 -6.56 5.23 0.95
N ILE A 38 -6.59 6.52 1.28
CA ILE A 38 -6.41 7.60 0.31
C ILE A 38 -4.97 7.60 -0.24
N ALA A 39 -3.98 7.51 0.64
CA ALA A 39 -2.57 7.50 0.25
C ALA A 39 -2.25 6.30 -0.66
N VAL A 40 -2.72 5.10 -0.28
CA VAL A 40 -2.60 3.87 -1.09
C VAL A 40 -3.36 4.01 -2.41
N GLY A 41 -4.56 4.59 -2.40
CA GLY A 41 -5.31 4.85 -3.63
C GLY A 41 -4.51 5.72 -4.61
N VAL A 42 -3.83 6.76 -4.15
CA VAL A 42 -2.98 7.59 -5.01
C VAL A 42 -1.73 6.81 -5.47
N HIS A 43 -1.16 5.96 -4.62
CA HIS A 43 0.00 5.09 -4.95
C HIS A 43 -0.32 4.09 -6.07
N ASN A 44 -1.54 3.56 -6.05
CA ASN A 44 -2.01 2.55 -7.00
C ASN A 44 -2.12 3.07 -8.44
N ILE A 45 -2.30 4.38 -8.66
CA ILE A 45 -2.40 4.95 -10.01
C ILE A 45 -1.10 4.70 -10.80
N PRO A 46 0.10 5.13 -10.33
CA PRO A 46 1.37 4.82 -10.96
C PRO A 46 1.61 3.32 -11.19
N GLU A 47 1.22 2.46 -10.25
CA GLU A 47 1.35 1.01 -10.38
C GLU A 47 0.47 0.44 -11.50
N GLY A 48 -0.76 0.93 -11.61
CA GLY A 48 -1.66 0.59 -12.70
C GLY A 48 -1.09 0.96 -14.06
N ILE A 49 -0.49 2.15 -14.17
CA ILE A 49 0.22 2.60 -15.37
C ILE A 49 1.37 1.63 -15.67
N ALA A 50 2.25 1.37 -14.69
CA ALA A 50 3.42 0.50 -14.89
C ALA A 50 3.04 -0.93 -15.30
N THR A 51 1.97 -1.46 -14.70
CA THR A 51 1.43 -2.80 -15.00
C THR A 51 0.91 -2.88 -16.44
N PHE A 52 0.18 -1.85 -16.89
CA PHE A 52 -0.28 -1.80 -18.27
C PHE A 52 0.89 -1.71 -19.26
N VAL A 53 1.84 -0.79 -19.02
CA VAL A 53 3.00 -0.62 -19.90
C VAL A 53 3.77 -1.95 -20.03
N ALA A 54 3.99 -2.68 -18.93
CA ALA A 54 4.65 -3.99 -18.95
C ALA A 54 3.88 -5.03 -19.78
N SER A 55 2.55 -5.04 -19.67
CA SER A 55 1.71 -5.95 -20.44
C SER A 55 1.71 -5.64 -21.94
N SER A 56 1.94 -4.38 -22.32
CA SER A 56 2.00 -3.94 -23.72
C SER A 56 3.33 -4.26 -24.40
N GLU A 57 4.42 -4.42 -23.65
CA GLU A 57 5.69 -4.92 -24.17
C GLU A 57 5.58 -6.41 -24.51
N HIS A 58 5.36 -7.24 -23.49
CA HIS A 58 5.20 -8.68 -23.65
C HIS A 58 4.28 -9.26 -22.57
N ALA A 59 3.42 -10.20 -22.98
CA ALA A 59 2.45 -10.81 -22.08
C ALA A 59 3.09 -11.51 -20.86
N TYR A 60 4.29 -12.09 -21.01
CA TYR A 60 4.99 -12.74 -19.90
C TYR A 60 5.54 -11.73 -18.88
N ILE A 61 6.05 -10.57 -19.33
CA ILE A 61 6.52 -9.49 -18.45
C ILE A 61 5.32 -8.91 -17.69
N GLY A 62 4.22 -8.63 -18.42
CA GLY A 62 2.97 -8.17 -17.84
C GLY A 62 2.40 -9.12 -16.79
N LEU A 63 2.39 -10.43 -17.08
CA LEU A 63 1.90 -11.45 -16.14
C LEU A 63 2.76 -11.52 -14.88
N SER A 64 4.08 -11.53 -15.03
CA SER A 64 5.01 -11.56 -13.91
C SER A 64 4.90 -10.32 -13.03
N LEU A 65 4.79 -9.13 -13.64
CA LEU A 65 4.58 -7.89 -12.90
C LEU A 65 3.21 -7.87 -12.22
N ALA A 66 2.14 -8.32 -12.90
CA ALA A 66 0.81 -8.41 -12.32
C ALA A 66 0.76 -9.32 -11.08
N ILE A 67 1.47 -10.45 -11.10
CA ILE A 67 1.61 -11.33 -9.92
C ILE A 67 2.36 -10.60 -8.80
N GLY A 68 3.47 -9.93 -9.12
CA GLY A 68 4.24 -9.15 -8.14
C GLY A 68 3.41 -8.06 -7.47
N VAL A 69 2.67 -7.28 -8.27
CA VAL A 69 1.78 -6.22 -7.78
C VAL A 69 0.61 -6.81 -6.99
N ALA A 70 0.03 -7.94 -7.42
CA ALA A 70 -1.03 -8.59 -6.65
C ALA A 70 -0.56 -8.99 -5.23
N LEU A 71 0.67 -9.48 -5.09
CA LEU A 71 1.25 -9.78 -3.78
C LEU A 71 1.54 -8.51 -2.97
N HIS A 72 1.99 -7.44 -3.60
CA HIS A 72 2.21 -6.14 -2.96
C HIS A 72 0.91 -5.59 -2.37
N ASN A 73 -0.17 -5.63 -3.17
CA ASN A 73 -1.49 -5.12 -2.79
C ASN A 73 -2.12 -5.87 -1.61
N VAL A 74 -1.75 -7.13 -1.36
CA VAL A 74 -2.20 -7.84 -0.15
C VAL A 74 -1.64 -7.16 1.09
N ALA A 75 -0.35 -6.81 1.09
CA ALA A 75 0.28 -6.12 2.21
C ALA A 75 -0.30 -4.72 2.42
N GLU A 76 -0.52 -3.97 1.34
CA GLU A 76 -1.14 -2.64 1.40
C GLU A 76 -2.60 -2.70 1.86
N GLY A 77 -3.37 -3.66 1.35
CA GLY A 77 -4.75 -3.89 1.76
C GLY A 77 -4.86 -4.19 3.26
N ILE A 78 -3.93 -4.98 3.82
CA ILE A 78 -3.86 -5.21 5.27
C ILE A 78 -3.57 -3.89 6.02
N ALA A 79 -2.65 -3.07 5.51
CA ALA A 79 -2.31 -1.77 6.11
C ALA A 79 -3.51 -0.80 6.14
N VAL A 80 -4.40 -0.87 5.16
CA VAL A 80 -5.64 -0.09 5.11
C VAL A 80 -6.75 -0.71 5.98
N ALA A 81 -7.00 -2.00 5.86
CA ALA A 81 -8.11 -2.67 6.52
C ALA A 81 -7.94 -2.77 8.04
N ALA A 82 -6.74 -3.06 8.53
CA ALA A 82 -6.47 -3.29 9.95
C ALA A 82 -6.89 -2.11 10.85
N PRO A 83 -6.44 -0.86 10.62
CA PRO A 83 -6.85 0.28 11.46
C PRO A 83 -8.36 0.52 11.41
N ILE A 84 -8.99 0.35 10.25
CA ILE A 84 -10.44 0.55 10.09
C ILE A 84 -11.22 -0.53 10.86
N TYR A 85 -10.77 -1.78 10.79
CA TYR A 85 -11.36 -2.88 11.53
C TYR A 85 -11.24 -2.67 13.04
N PHE A 86 -10.04 -2.37 13.54
CA PHE A 86 -9.83 -2.17 14.97
C PHE A 86 -10.55 -0.93 15.52
N ALA A 87 -10.79 0.09 14.68
CA ALA A 87 -11.57 1.26 15.09
C ALA A 87 -13.09 1.04 15.06
N THR A 88 -13.60 0.31 14.06
CA THR A 88 -15.05 0.21 13.79
C THR A 88 -15.67 -1.13 14.15
N GLY A 89 -14.87 -2.16 14.40
CA GLY A 89 -15.30 -3.54 14.59
C GLY A 89 -15.83 -4.23 13.33
N SER A 90 -15.81 -3.57 12.16
CA SER A 90 -16.43 -4.08 10.94
C SER A 90 -15.39 -4.41 9.86
N SER A 91 -15.20 -5.70 9.57
CA SER A 91 -14.34 -6.15 8.48
C SER A 91 -14.83 -5.69 7.11
N TRP A 92 -16.16 -5.54 6.97
CA TRP A 92 -16.78 -5.04 5.74
C TRP A 92 -16.35 -3.61 5.43
N ARG A 93 -16.30 -2.73 6.45
CA ARG A 93 -15.80 -1.36 6.25
C ARG A 93 -14.33 -1.36 5.81
N GLY A 94 -13.49 -2.17 6.45
CA GLY A 94 -12.09 -2.33 6.03
C GLY A 94 -11.95 -2.80 4.57
N LEU A 95 -12.74 -3.81 4.18
CA LEU A 95 -12.76 -4.32 2.81
C LEU A 95 -13.23 -3.26 1.80
N MET A 96 -14.28 -2.49 2.11
CA MET A 96 -14.76 -1.43 1.23
C MET A 96 -13.67 -0.38 0.95
N TRP A 97 -12.92 0.03 1.97
CA TRP A 97 -11.81 0.98 1.79
C TRP A 97 -10.63 0.40 1.00
N CYS A 98 -10.36 -0.90 1.13
CA CYS A 98 -9.39 -1.60 0.27
C CYS A 98 -9.86 -1.64 -1.18
N LEU A 99 -11.14 -1.94 -1.41
CA LEU A 99 -11.70 -1.99 -2.75
C LEU A 99 -11.66 -0.63 -3.43
N LEU A 100 -12.01 0.44 -2.70
CA LEU A 100 -11.99 1.82 -3.19
C LEU A 100 -10.58 2.25 -3.59
N SER A 101 -9.55 1.89 -2.81
CA SER A 101 -8.16 2.18 -3.16
C SER A 101 -7.66 1.33 -4.33
N ALA A 102 -8.12 0.08 -4.48
CA ALA A 102 -7.76 -0.78 -5.61
C ALA A 102 -8.36 -0.33 -6.97
N ILE A 103 -9.48 0.41 -6.97
CA ILE A 103 -10.06 1.00 -8.20
C ILE A 103 -9.06 1.97 -8.85
N ALA A 104 -8.27 2.68 -8.05
CA ALA A 104 -7.29 3.64 -8.56
C ALA A 104 -6.21 2.98 -9.45
N GLN A 105 -5.88 1.72 -9.18
CA GLN A 105 -4.98 0.95 -10.04
C GLN A 105 -5.57 0.69 -11.42
N HIS A 106 -6.86 0.34 -11.48
CA HIS A 106 -7.55 0.14 -12.75
C HIS A 106 -7.63 1.45 -13.53
N ILE A 107 -7.86 2.57 -12.84
CA ILE A 107 -7.83 3.91 -13.43
C ILE A 107 -6.45 4.20 -14.03
N GLY A 108 -5.36 3.90 -13.30
CA GLY A 108 -3.99 4.04 -13.82
C GLY A 108 -3.75 3.24 -15.10
N GLY A 109 -4.17 1.97 -15.13
CA GLY A 109 -4.06 1.14 -16.33
C GLY A 109 -4.87 1.68 -17.52
N ILE A 110 -6.07 2.20 -17.27
CA ILE A 110 -6.91 2.83 -18.30
C ILE A 110 -6.25 4.12 -18.82
N ILE A 111 -5.65 4.94 -17.96
CA ILE A 111 -4.90 6.13 -18.36
C ILE A 111 -3.73 5.76 -19.28
N ALA A 112 -2.98 4.72 -18.92
CA ALA A 112 -1.87 4.24 -19.73
C ALA A 112 -2.35 3.69 -21.09
N PHE A 113 -3.42 2.90 -21.10
CA PHE A 113 -4.05 2.41 -22.32
C PHE A 113 -4.53 3.56 -23.22
N ALA A 114 -5.20 4.56 -22.66
CA ALA A 114 -5.67 5.72 -23.41
C ALA A 114 -4.51 6.56 -23.98
N SER A 115 -3.36 6.55 -23.30
CA SER A 115 -2.16 7.30 -23.71
C SER A 115 -1.35 6.58 -24.79
N LEU A 116 -1.20 5.25 -24.68
CA LEU A 116 -0.37 4.43 -25.58
C LEU A 116 -1.16 3.78 -26.74
N GLY A 117 -2.44 3.52 -26.55
CA GLY A 117 -3.24 2.69 -27.45
C GLY A 117 -2.69 1.26 -27.56
N MET A 118 -2.95 0.61 -28.72
CA MET A 118 -2.50 -0.75 -29.00
C MET A 118 -1.07 -0.83 -29.59
N ASN A 119 -0.48 0.31 -29.99
CA ASN A 119 0.83 0.38 -30.64
C ASN A 119 1.76 1.30 -29.84
N ALA A 120 2.18 0.82 -28.68
CA ALA A 120 3.10 1.52 -27.79
C ALA A 120 4.53 1.47 -28.37
N ASP A 121 5.12 2.62 -28.66
CA ASP A 121 6.54 2.71 -29.03
C ASP A 121 7.45 2.77 -27.78
N ASN A 122 8.70 2.36 -27.93
CA ASN A 122 9.66 2.27 -26.82
C ASN A 122 9.88 3.62 -26.10
N LEU A 123 9.78 4.75 -26.80
CA LEU A 123 9.97 6.07 -26.17
C LEU A 123 8.78 6.39 -25.27
N SER A 124 7.55 6.19 -25.75
CA SER A 124 6.35 6.43 -24.94
C SER A 124 6.28 5.51 -23.72
N GLN A 125 6.67 4.24 -23.85
CA GLN A 125 6.77 3.31 -22.73
C GLN A 125 7.81 3.77 -21.71
N ALA A 126 9.02 4.15 -22.15
CA ALA A 126 10.08 4.64 -21.27
C ALA A 126 9.67 5.93 -20.53
N VAL A 127 8.97 6.85 -21.21
CA VAL A 127 8.45 8.08 -20.60
C VAL A 127 7.41 7.76 -19.52
N LEU A 128 6.46 6.87 -19.79
CA LEU A 128 5.44 6.49 -18.81
C LEU A 128 6.04 5.74 -17.61
N TYR A 129 7.01 4.85 -17.84
CA TYR A 129 7.75 4.23 -16.74
C TYR A 129 8.52 5.25 -15.91
N GLY A 130 9.18 6.21 -16.55
CA GLY A 130 9.89 7.28 -15.85
C GLY A 130 8.95 8.13 -14.98
N ILE A 131 7.77 8.47 -15.52
CA ILE A 131 6.74 9.20 -14.79
C ILE A 131 6.20 8.35 -13.62
N SER A 132 5.85 7.09 -13.86
CA SER A 132 5.36 6.17 -12.80
C SER A 132 6.39 5.98 -11.70
N ALA A 133 7.65 5.68 -12.04
CA ALA A 133 8.73 5.52 -11.08
C ALA A 133 8.94 6.80 -10.26
N GLY A 134 8.94 7.97 -10.91
CA GLY A 134 9.04 9.26 -10.24
C GLY A 134 7.88 9.52 -9.26
N MET A 135 6.65 9.19 -9.65
CA MET A 135 5.48 9.31 -8.78
C MET A 135 5.56 8.36 -7.58
N LEU A 136 5.90 7.07 -7.78
CA LEU A 136 6.04 6.09 -6.71
C LEU A 136 7.09 6.51 -5.67
N VAL A 137 8.26 6.97 -6.14
CA VAL A 137 9.30 7.51 -5.26
C VAL A 137 8.82 8.77 -4.55
N GLY A 138 8.16 9.69 -5.27
CA GLY A 138 7.63 10.93 -4.71
C GLY A 138 6.60 10.71 -3.60
N ILE A 139 5.63 9.82 -3.84
CA ILE A 139 4.60 9.42 -2.88
C ILE A 139 5.24 8.71 -1.68
N GLY A 140 6.18 7.79 -1.93
CA GLY A 140 6.92 7.10 -0.88
C GLY A 140 7.63 8.07 0.06
N MET A 141 8.33 9.06 -0.50
CA MET A 141 9.14 10.02 0.26
C MET A 141 8.31 11.11 0.95
N LYS A 142 7.25 11.62 0.32
CA LYS A 142 6.47 12.75 0.85
C LYS A 142 5.29 12.34 1.71
N GLU A 143 4.69 11.19 1.41
CA GLU A 143 3.44 10.78 2.05
C GLU A 143 3.67 9.54 2.92
N ILE A 144 4.12 8.42 2.34
CA ILE A 144 4.13 7.12 3.04
C ILE A 144 5.15 7.11 4.19
N ILE A 145 6.41 7.46 3.94
CA ILE A 145 7.46 7.45 4.97
C ILE A 145 7.13 8.44 6.10
N PRO A 146 6.80 9.73 5.84
CA PRO A 146 6.45 10.68 6.89
C PRO A 146 5.21 10.23 7.68
N THR A 147 4.19 9.71 7.01
CA THR A 147 2.98 9.18 7.65
C THR A 147 3.32 8.01 8.57
N ALA A 148 4.14 7.07 8.12
CA ALA A 148 4.62 5.97 8.94
C ALA A 148 5.38 6.46 10.18
N TYR A 149 6.25 7.46 10.04
CA TYR A 149 6.94 8.08 11.18
C TYR A 149 5.99 8.79 12.15
N MET A 150 5.00 9.54 11.66
CA MET A 150 3.99 10.20 12.50
C MET A 150 3.21 9.20 13.36
N TYR A 151 2.96 8.00 12.83
CA TYR A 151 2.19 6.96 13.52
C TYR A 151 3.04 5.94 14.29
N ALA A 152 4.38 5.98 14.17
CA ALA A 152 5.28 5.07 14.87
C ALA A 152 5.31 5.24 16.40
N ASN A 153 4.76 6.34 16.92
CA ASN A 153 4.65 6.67 18.34
C ASN A 153 6.00 6.54 19.09
N GLY A 154 7.06 7.13 18.53
CA GLY A 154 8.42 7.09 19.08
C GLY A 154 9.27 5.87 18.66
N ARG A 155 8.68 4.86 18.01
CA ARG A 155 9.42 3.66 17.53
C ARG A 155 9.95 3.84 16.11
N MET A 156 10.72 4.90 15.90
CA MET A 156 11.26 5.29 14.58
C MET A 156 12.10 4.18 13.93
N HIS A 157 12.81 3.38 14.73
CA HIS A 157 13.61 2.25 14.26
C HIS A 157 12.80 1.17 13.54
N LEU A 158 11.52 0.98 13.88
CA LEU A 158 10.65 0.01 13.19
C LEU A 158 10.28 0.50 11.79
N VAL A 159 10.06 1.80 11.63
CA VAL A 159 9.77 2.39 10.31
C VAL A 159 10.99 2.29 9.42
N SER A 160 12.17 2.68 9.90
CA SER A 160 13.39 2.60 9.09
C SER A 160 13.79 1.15 8.77
N ALA A 161 13.71 0.23 9.75
CA ALA A 161 14.00 -1.19 9.51
C ALA A 161 12.98 -1.83 8.57
N GLY A 162 11.68 -1.51 8.73
CA GLY A 162 10.61 -1.97 7.84
C GLY A 162 10.81 -1.48 6.41
N SER A 163 11.11 -0.18 6.23
CA SER A 163 11.40 0.40 4.92
C SER A 163 12.61 -0.25 4.25
N LEU A 164 13.73 -0.40 4.97
CA LEU A 164 14.94 -1.05 4.43
C LEU A 164 14.70 -2.54 4.12
N GLY A 165 13.99 -3.24 5.00
CA GLY A 165 13.60 -4.63 4.79
C GLY A 165 12.73 -4.81 3.56
N GLY A 166 11.75 -3.91 3.35
CA GLY A 166 10.91 -3.88 2.15
C GLY A 166 11.72 -3.62 0.88
N MET A 167 12.62 -2.63 0.90
CA MET A 167 13.52 -2.34 -0.22
C MET A 167 14.41 -3.55 -0.55
N PHE A 168 14.96 -4.21 0.46
CA PHE A 168 15.78 -5.42 0.29
C PHE A 168 14.95 -6.57 -0.30
N LEU A 169 13.74 -6.79 0.18
CA LEU A 169 12.85 -7.85 -0.31
C LEU A 169 12.48 -7.62 -1.78
N MET A 170 12.16 -6.38 -2.16
CA MET A 170 11.91 -6.01 -3.56
C MET A 170 13.16 -6.23 -4.44
N ALA A 171 14.33 -5.77 -3.99
CA ALA A 171 15.58 -5.95 -4.73
C ALA A 171 15.94 -7.43 -4.91
N ALA A 172 15.81 -8.24 -3.85
CA ALA A 172 16.05 -9.67 -3.90
C ALA A 172 15.06 -10.37 -4.84
N GLY A 173 13.79 -9.97 -4.83
CA GLY A 173 12.76 -10.48 -5.75
C GLY A 173 13.10 -10.19 -7.21
N LEU A 174 13.51 -8.96 -7.54
CA LEU A 174 13.92 -8.60 -8.90
C LEU A 174 15.16 -9.38 -9.37
N ILE A 175 16.16 -9.56 -8.49
CA ILE A 175 17.34 -10.38 -8.78
C ILE A 175 16.93 -11.83 -9.03
N PHE A 176 16.04 -12.37 -8.20
CA PHE A 176 15.53 -13.72 -8.35
C PHE A 176 14.82 -13.92 -9.69
N PHE A 177 13.89 -13.03 -10.07
CA PHE A 177 13.20 -13.09 -11.37
C PHE A 177 14.18 -13.11 -12.55
N LYS A 178 15.19 -12.24 -12.51
CA LYS A 178 16.27 -12.22 -13.50
C LYS A 178 17.01 -13.55 -13.63
N TYR A 179 17.27 -14.25 -12.52
CA TYR A 179 17.99 -15.54 -12.54
C TYR A 179 17.13 -16.71 -13.04
N ILE A 180 15.81 -16.65 -12.89
CA ILE A 180 14.90 -17.69 -13.38
C ILE A 180 14.44 -17.46 -14.83
N GLY A 181 14.98 -16.43 -15.51
CA GLY A 181 14.74 -16.17 -16.93
C GLY A 181 13.41 -15.46 -17.23
N VAL A 182 12.88 -14.74 -16.25
CA VAL A 182 11.73 -13.83 -16.38
C VAL A 182 12.24 -12.40 -16.38
#